data_AF-A0A227J0X4-F1
#
_entry.id   AF-A0A227J0X4-F1
#
_cell.length_a   1.000
_cell.length_b   1.000
_cell.length_c   1.000
_cell.angle_alpha   90.00
_cell.angle_beta   90.00
_cell.angle_gamma   90.00
#
_symmetry.space_group_name_H-M   'P 1'
#
loop_
_entity.id
_entity.type
_entity.pdbx_description
1 polymer ?
#
loop_
_entity_poly.entity_id
_entity_poly.type
_entity_poly.pdbx_seq_one_letter_code
_entity_poly.pdbx_strand_id
1 'polypeptide(L)'
;YAAKQGELVFQIASSPRSATKEYPVQARANYSGEFEVLHNDKVVAKQTVTAGELFSQWLTLDSGANQMEVRFTAIDGPNKETQAHRYSVDVVSLP
;
A
#
# COMPACT_ATOMS: atom_id res chain seq x y z
N TYR A 1 -1.92 9.94 -32.19
CA TYR A 1 -1.47 10.51 -30.91
C TYR A 1 -1.29 9.37 -29.93
N ALA A 2 -0.05 8.94 -29.66
CA ALA A 2 0.21 8.02 -28.56
C ALA A 2 0.18 8.88 -27.29
N ALA A 3 -0.85 8.72 -26.46
CA ALA A 3 -0.78 9.24 -25.10
C ALA A 3 0.49 8.63 -24.49
N LYS A 4 1.44 9.48 -24.06
CA LYS A 4 2.55 9.03 -23.21
C LYS A 4 1.87 8.44 -21.99
N GLN A 5 1.66 7.14 -22.04
CA GLN A 5 1.18 6.35 -20.94
C GLN A 5 2.28 6.53 -19.88
N GLY A 6 2.02 7.42 -18.91
CA GLY A 6 2.98 7.84 -17.92
C GLY A 6 3.46 6.63 -17.13
N GLU A 7 4.65 6.73 -16.52
CA GLU A 7 5.09 5.69 -15.59
C GLU A 7 3.99 5.46 -14.56
N LEU A 8 3.80 4.18 -14.22
CA LEU A 8 2.92 3.81 -13.12
C LEU A 8 3.50 4.42 -11.85
N VAL A 9 2.76 5.35 -11.27
CA VAL A 9 3.13 6.02 -10.03
C VAL A 9 2.31 5.39 -8.93
N PHE A 10 3.00 4.68 -8.04
CA PHE A 10 2.45 4.12 -6.83
C PHE A 10 3.24 4.68 -5.65
N GLN A 11 2.54 5.27 -4.68
CA GLN A 11 3.14 5.87 -3.51
C GLN A 11 2.37 5.47 -2.25
N ILE A 12 3.12 5.17 -1.20
CA ILE A 12 2.59 4.97 0.14
C ILE A 12 2.37 6.34 0.78
N ALA A 13 1.15 6.59 1.25
CA ALA A 13 0.79 7.79 1.99
C ALA A 13 0.79 7.57 3.51
N SER A 14 0.81 6.32 3.96
CA SER A 14 0.89 5.99 5.39
C SER A 14 2.31 6.11 5.95
N SER A 15 2.41 6.49 7.22
CA SER A 15 3.70 6.73 7.89
C SER A 15 4.37 5.42 8.33
N PRO A 16 5.69 5.24 8.16
CA PRO A 16 6.39 4.01 8.59
C PRO A 16 6.47 3.82 10.11
N ARG A 17 5.79 4.64 10.91
CA ARG A 17 5.76 4.56 12.37
C ARG A 17 4.33 4.75 12.83
N SER A 18 3.90 3.94 13.80
CA SER A 18 2.58 4.07 14.42
C SER A 18 2.75 4.22 15.94
N ALA A 19 1.99 5.12 16.56
CA ALA A 19 1.90 5.22 18.01
C ALA A 19 0.86 4.25 18.61
N THR A 20 0.01 3.67 17.75
CA THR A 20 -1.11 2.81 18.12
C THR A 20 -1.03 1.48 17.40
N LYS A 21 -1.71 0.46 17.97
CA LYS A 21 -1.87 -0.83 17.29
C LYS A 21 -2.68 -0.69 16.00
N GLU A 22 -3.67 0.21 15.98
CA GLU A 22 -4.38 0.54 14.76
C GLU A 22 -3.50 1.40 13.86
N TYR A 23 -3.26 0.91 12.65
CA TYR A 23 -2.43 1.55 11.65
C TYR A 23 -3.22 1.65 10.33
N PRO A 24 -3.47 2.88 9.83
CA PRO A 24 -4.08 3.06 8.53
C PRO A 24 -3.01 2.90 7.44
N VAL A 25 -3.10 1.83 6.66
CA VAL A 25 -2.34 1.70 5.42
C VAL A 25 -3.04 2.50 4.35
N GLN A 26 -2.33 3.50 3.84
CA GLN A 26 -2.83 4.39 2.81
C GLN A 26 -1.89 4.39 1.64
N ALA A 27 -2.44 4.23 0.44
CA ALA A 27 -1.68 4.21 -0.78
C ALA A 27 -2.45 4.86 -1.91
N ARG A 28 -1.74 5.40 -2.89
CA ARG A 28 -2.34 6.01 -4.06
C ARG A 28 -1.61 5.54 -5.31
N ALA A 29 -2.38 5.26 -6.35
CA ALA A 29 -1.85 4.99 -7.68
C ALA A 29 -2.48 5.92 -8.72
N ASN A 30 -1.75 6.18 -9.81
CA ASN A 30 -2.28 6.93 -10.95
C ASN A 30 -3.11 6.08 -11.94
N TYR A 31 -3.16 4.76 -11.74
CA TYR A 31 -3.89 3.81 -12.56
C TYR A 31 -4.88 2.99 -11.72
N SER A 32 -5.92 2.46 -12.38
CA SER A 32 -6.86 1.54 -11.75
C SER A 32 -6.20 0.18 -11.57
N GLY A 33 -6.31 -0.38 -10.39
CA GLY A 33 -5.58 -1.59 -10.06
C GLY A 33 -6.01 -2.21 -8.75
N GLU A 34 -5.41 -3.35 -8.46
CA GLU A 34 -5.62 -4.08 -7.23
C GLU A 34 -4.49 -3.80 -6.25
N PHE A 35 -4.86 -3.30 -5.08
CA PHE A 35 -3.99 -3.17 -3.93
C PHE A 35 -4.08 -4.41 -3.06
N GLU A 36 -2.94 -4.99 -2.73
CA GLU A 36 -2.82 -6.10 -1.81
C GLU A 36 -1.88 -5.68 -0.69
N VAL A 37 -2.35 -5.74 0.55
CA VAL A 37 -1.55 -5.43 1.72
C VAL A 37 -1.22 -6.72 2.45
N LEU A 38 0.07 -6.94 2.61
CA LEU A 38 0.64 -8.00 3.37
C LEU A 38 1.20 -7.44 4.68
N HIS A 39 0.93 -8.16 5.75
CA HIS A 39 1.47 -7.91 7.08
C HIS A 39 2.10 -9.22 7.55
N ASN A 40 3.39 -9.17 7.86
CA ASN A 40 4.20 -10.35 8.22
C ASN A 40 4.06 -11.50 7.20
N ASP A 41 4.21 -11.15 5.91
CA ASP A 41 4.05 -12.05 4.75
C ASP A 41 2.66 -12.69 4.57
N LYS A 42 1.66 -12.26 5.34
CA LYS A 42 0.26 -12.68 5.18
C LYS A 42 -0.56 -11.57 4.55
N VAL A 43 -1.34 -11.90 3.52
CA VAL A 43 -2.32 -10.97 2.96
C VAL A 43 -3.39 -10.67 4.01
N VAL A 44 -3.41 -9.44 4.51
CA VAL A 44 -4.38 -8.95 5.50
C VAL A 44 -5.47 -8.11 4.86
N ALA A 45 -5.20 -7.54 3.69
CA ALA A 45 -6.21 -6.82 2.93
C ALA A 45 -5.96 -6.90 1.44
N LYS A 46 -7.04 -6.85 0.67
CA LYS A 46 -7.01 -6.85 -0.78
C LYS A 46 -8.19 -6.04 -1.29
N GLN A 47 -7.92 -5.03 -2.10
CA GLN A 47 -8.94 -4.13 -2.61
C GLN A 47 -8.56 -3.54 -3.96
N THR A 48 -9.52 -3.55 -4.87
CA THR A 48 -9.40 -2.85 -6.14
C THR A 48 -9.80 -1.39 -5.96
N VAL A 49 -8.96 -0.48 -6.45
CA VAL A 49 -9.27 0.96 -6.44
C VAL A 49 -9.11 1.55 -7.84
N THR A 50 -9.77 2.67 -8.08
CA THR A 50 -9.69 3.36 -9.37
C THR A 50 -8.48 4.29 -9.46
N ALA A 51 -8.10 4.65 -10.68
CA ALA A 51 -7.01 5.58 -10.95
C ALA A 51 -7.17 6.90 -10.19
N GLY A 52 -6.17 7.23 -9.37
CA GLY A 52 -6.15 8.46 -8.57
C GLY A 52 -6.90 8.36 -7.24
N GLU A 53 -7.58 7.25 -6.96
CA GLU A 53 -8.26 6.97 -5.70
C GLU A 53 -7.25 6.66 -4.59
N LEU A 54 -7.55 7.12 -3.37
CA LEU A 54 -6.76 6.82 -2.18
C LEU A 54 -7.26 5.50 -1.60
N PHE A 55 -6.44 4.46 -1.71
CA PHE A 55 -6.63 3.25 -0.92
C PHE A 55 -6.36 3.58 0.55
N SER A 56 -7.27 3.15 1.43
CA SER A 56 -7.13 3.31 2.88
C SER A 56 -7.69 2.08 3.56
N GLN A 57 -6.84 1.36 4.27
CA GLN A 57 -7.25 0.19 5.04
C GLN A 57 -6.68 0.21 6.44
N TRP A 58 -7.54 -0.07 7.41
CA TRP A 58 -7.15 -0.17 8.81
C TRP A 58 -6.65 -1.57 9.13
N LEU A 59 -5.50 -1.64 9.77
CA LEU A 59 -4.86 -2.89 10.14
C LEU A 59 -4.44 -2.81 11.60
N THR A 60 -4.43 -3.96 12.27
CA THR A 60 -3.94 -4.06 13.64
C THR A 60 -2.52 -4.60 13.62
N LEU A 61 -1.57 -3.77 14.03
CA LEU A 61 -0.17 -4.13 14.19
C LEU A 61 0.03 -5.04 15.42
N ASP A 62 0.94 -5.99 15.26
CA ASP A 62 1.42 -6.85 16.32
C ASP A 62 2.39 -6.11 17.26
N SER A 63 2.58 -6.68 18.45
CA SER A 63 3.50 -6.13 19.44
C SER A 63 4.94 -6.45 19.02
N GLY A 64 5.63 -5.52 18.35
CA GLY A 64 7.01 -5.69 17.88
C GLY A 64 7.27 -5.09 16.50
N ALA A 65 8.20 -5.70 15.75
CA ALA A 65 8.48 -5.33 14.38
C ALA A 65 7.38 -5.86 13.45
N ASN A 66 6.74 -4.97 12.69
CA ASN A 66 5.67 -5.32 11.76
C ASN A 66 6.17 -5.11 10.34
N GLN A 67 6.35 -6.20 9.60
CA GLN A 67 6.77 -6.11 8.21
C GLN A 67 5.52 -5.86 7.35
N MET A 68 5.42 -4.67 6.78
CA MET A 68 4.34 -4.28 5.88
C MET A 68 4.83 -4.37 4.45
N GLU A 69 3.98 -4.89 3.57
CA GLU A 69 4.23 -4.88 2.14
C GLU A 69 2.94 -4.56 1.41
N VAL A 70 2.96 -3.49 0.63
CA VAL A 70 1.83 -3.11 -0.20
C VAL A 70 2.20 -3.39 -1.64
N ARG A 71 1.43 -4.26 -2.27
CA ARG A 71 1.54 -4.59 -3.68
C ARG A 71 0.45 -3.86 -4.43
N PHE A 72 0.80 -3.31 -5.57
CA PHE A 72 -0.14 -2.70 -6.50
C PHE A 72 0.03 -3.36 -7.86
N THR A 73 -1.04 -3.94 -8.38
CA THR A 73 -1.09 -4.50 -9.73
C THR A 73 -2.06 -3.66 -10.55
N ALA A 74 -1.52 -2.90 -11.51
CA ALA A 74 -2.36 -2.14 -12.43
C ALA A 74 -3.15 -3.07 -13.35
N ILE A 75 -4.46 -2.88 -13.39
CA ILE A 75 -5.38 -3.58 -14.30
C ILE A 75 -5.52 -2.78 -15.61
N ASP A 76 -5.39 -1.45 -15.50
CA ASP A 76 -5.45 -0.50 -16.60
C ASP A 76 -4.13 0.28 -16.71
N GLY A 77 -3.74 0.66 -17.93
CA GLY A 77 -2.49 1.40 -18.20
C GLY A 77 -1.43 0.65 -19.02
N PRO A 78 -0.30 1.31 -19.31
CA PRO A 78 0.84 0.76 -20.07
C PRO A 78 1.50 -0.41 -19.36
N ASN A 79 1.67 -0.23 -18.05
CA ASN A 79 2.57 -1.00 -17.23
C ASN A 79 1.71 -1.84 -16.29
N LYS A 80 1.77 -3.16 -16.51
CA LYS A 80 1.05 -4.16 -15.71
C LYS A 80 1.98 -4.86 -14.72
N GLU A 81 3.19 -4.34 -14.53
CA GLU A 81 4.10 -4.86 -13.51
C GLU A 81 3.51 -4.61 -12.12
N THR A 82 3.49 -5.68 -11.33
CA THR A 82 3.16 -5.58 -9.90
C THR A 82 4.28 -4.82 -9.19
N GLN A 83 3.95 -3.64 -8.68
CA GLN A 83 4.84 -2.89 -7.82
C GLN A 83 4.67 -3.37 -6.38
N ALA A 84 5.76 -3.74 -5.71
CA ALA A 84 5.74 -4.09 -4.29
C ALA A 84 6.54 -3.04 -3.52
N HIS A 85 5.93 -2.47 -2.47
CA HIS A 85 6.59 -1.57 -1.55
C HIS A 85 6.61 -2.19 -0.15
N ARG A 86 7.78 -2.65 0.26
CA ARG A 86 8.00 -3.26 1.57
C ARG A 86 8.62 -2.23 2.52
N TYR A 87 8.05 -2.11 3.70
CA TYR A 87 8.51 -1.23 4.76
C TYR A 87 8.22 -1.85 6.12
N SER A 88 9.05 -1.55 7.12
CA SER A 88 8.79 -1.98 8.49
C SER A 88 8.08 -0.87 9.25
N VAL A 89 7.08 -1.25 10.05
CA VAL A 89 6.39 -0.34 10.96
C VAL A 89 6.75 -0.68 12.39
N ASP A 90 7.34 0.29 13.08
CA ASP A 90 7.60 0.22 14.51
C ASP A 90 6.42 0.82 15.28
N VAL A 91 5.90 0.05 16.23
CA VAL A 91 4.93 0.55 17.21
C VAL A 91 5.70 1.27 18.31
N VAL A 92 5.68 2.60 18.28
CA VAL A 92 6.31 3.41 19.33
C VAL A 92 5.34 3.47 20.50
N SER A 93 5.49 2.56 21.46
CA SER A 93 4.84 2.71 22.75
C SER A 93 5.45 3.93 23.45
N LEU A 94 4.68 5.01 23.57
CA LEU A 94 5.03 6.10 24.47
C LEU A 94 5.02 5.56 25.91
N PRO A 95 6.11 5.71 26.67
CA PRO A 95 6.22 5.25 28.05
C PRO A 95 5.34 6.05 29.03
#